data_AF-A0A1I0C0G1-F1
#
_entry.id   AF-A0A1I0C0G1-F1
#
_cell.length_a   1.000
_cell.length_b   1.000
_cell.length_c   1.000
_cell.angle_alpha   90.00
_cell.angle_beta   90.00
_cell.angle_gamma   90.00
#
_symmetry.space_group_name_H-M   'P 1'
#
loop_
_entity.id
_entity.type
_entity.pdbx_description
1 polymer ?
#
loop_
_entity_poly.entity_id
_entity_poly.type
_entity_poly.pdbx_seq_one_letter_code
_entity_poly.pdbx_strand_id
1 'polypeptide(L)'
;MYHLKLTLRSITPILMYGANKSKPELRATEFKGLMRFWWRAIKASDDIEALKKEEINIFGGITDTKGIKSKVKIFLDSKPGSDSIKNNLQEILRNNNNLAQDKIKSIEYLLYSAVINKYKPKLFGPNTQFDLIINSRCENAFKHAIAALWVLIFFGGVGSRSRRGGGNLYVEKVQGETYGLHFIPQANSSEELATWLKENFTIIKKIISPSHKSCTSYSNLNFSRFIVSSNNFDSFQEAMADIGARYKDFRFEHKNSISSGNLGLPVVHGIRIKKISKVIGKKGDIEFCRRASPLILKILNSQGKYYWMALRLTGEFLPKGAQLVWGNNYSKPSEENLDKFWNSLKKTNDNDADNLEYKLEYTLDPNLESKKVIKEKAQN
;
A
#
# COMPACT_ATOMS: atom_id res chain seq x y z
N MET A 1 -23.33 19.97 -0.28
CA MET A 1 -22.89 18.67 -0.86
C MET A 1 -21.40 18.61 -0.60
N TYR A 2 -20.94 17.64 0.19
CA TYR A 2 -19.53 17.53 0.58
C TYR A 2 -18.68 17.14 -0.63
N HIS A 3 -17.50 17.74 -0.74
CA HIS A 3 -16.66 17.70 -1.92
C HIS A 3 -15.18 17.77 -1.53
N LEU A 4 -14.37 16.89 -2.13
CA LEU A 4 -12.91 16.97 -2.08
C LEU A 4 -12.39 16.77 -3.50
N LYS A 5 -11.60 17.73 -4.00
CA LYS A 5 -10.80 17.61 -5.21
C LYS A 5 -9.33 17.59 -4.81
N LEU A 6 -8.63 16.51 -5.20
CA LEU A 6 -7.18 16.39 -5.08
C LEU A 6 -6.56 16.43 -6.46
N THR A 7 -5.62 17.35 -6.68
CA THR A 7 -4.70 17.27 -7.80
C THR A 7 -3.56 16.35 -7.41
N LEU A 8 -3.50 15.20 -8.07
CA LEU A 8 -2.57 14.11 -7.78
C LEU A 8 -1.52 14.02 -8.86
N ARG A 9 -0.30 13.68 -8.46
CA ARG A 9 0.82 13.37 -9.35
C ARG A 9 1.39 12.00 -9.01
N SER A 10 1.75 11.19 -10.01
CA SER A 10 2.46 9.93 -9.77
C SER A 10 3.90 10.19 -9.30
N ILE A 11 4.28 9.59 -8.18
CA ILE A 11 5.69 9.52 -7.73
C ILE A 11 6.40 8.43 -8.52
N THR A 12 5.77 7.26 -8.63
CA THR A 12 6.33 6.09 -9.32
C THR A 12 5.44 5.66 -10.48
N PRO A 13 5.97 4.90 -11.44
CA PRO A 13 5.22 4.46 -12.63
C PRO A 13 3.90 3.74 -12.28
N ILE A 14 2.81 4.06 -13.00
CA ILE A 14 1.50 3.42 -12.80
C ILE A 14 1.24 2.40 -13.92
N LEU A 15 1.04 1.14 -13.51
CA LEU A 15 0.64 0.04 -14.38
C LEU A 15 -0.84 -0.29 -14.19
N MET A 16 -1.72 0.46 -14.84
CA MET A 16 -3.17 0.31 -14.75
C MET A 16 -3.78 0.24 -16.15
N TYR A 17 -4.67 -0.72 -16.38
CA TYR A 17 -5.25 -0.99 -17.70
C TYR A 17 -6.75 -1.28 -17.59
N GLY A 18 -7.50 -0.86 -18.61
CA GLY A 18 -8.90 -1.24 -18.78
C GLY A 18 -9.08 -2.56 -19.51
N ALA A 19 -10.16 -2.66 -20.28
CA ALA A 19 -10.40 -3.82 -21.15
C ALA A 19 -9.28 -3.97 -22.20
N ASN A 20 -8.78 -2.85 -22.72
CA ASN A 20 -7.62 -2.83 -23.59
C ASN A 20 -6.32 -2.85 -22.76
N LYS A 21 -5.57 -3.96 -22.83
CA LYS A 21 -4.31 -4.15 -22.11
C LYS A 21 -3.09 -3.50 -22.77
N SER A 22 -3.23 -2.92 -23.98
CA SER A 22 -2.13 -2.26 -24.69
C SER A 22 -1.98 -0.77 -24.38
N LYS A 23 -3.01 -0.15 -23.77
CA LYS A 23 -3.03 1.27 -23.43
C LYS A 23 -3.31 1.43 -21.94
N PRO A 24 -2.45 2.14 -21.18
CA PRO A 24 -2.72 2.40 -19.78
C PRO A 24 -3.95 3.32 -19.64
N GLU A 25 -4.75 3.08 -18.60
CA GLU A 25 -6.00 3.80 -18.34
C GLU A 25 -6.21 3.98 -16.83
N LEU A 26 -6.42 5.22 -16.38
CA LEU A 26 -6.86 5.49 -15.01
C LEU A 26 -8.38 5.37 -14.92
N ARG A 27 -8.88 4.64 -13.90
CA ARG A 27 -10.30 4.35 -13.74
C ARG A 27 -10.77 4.68 -12.33
N ALA A 28 -11.78 5.55 -12.21
CA ALA A 28 -12.39 5.90 -10.92
C ALA A 28 -12.93 4.66 -10.17
N THR A 29 -13.37 3.64 -10.90
CA THR A 29 -13.81 2.35 -10.34
C THR A 29 -12.69 1.61 -9.61
N GLU A 30 -11.45 1.73 -10.07
CA GLU A 30 -10.29 1.11 -9.42
C GLU A 30 -9.95 1.82 -8.11
N PHE A 31 -9.93 3.15 -8.10
CA PHE A 31 -9.80 3.95 -6.87
C PHE A 31 -10.87 3.55 -5.85
N LYS A 32 -12.13 3.42 -6.30
CA LYS A 32 -13.22 2.98 -5.43
C LYS A 32 -12.97 1.59 -4.82
N GLY A 33 -12.52 0.63 -5.61
CA GLY A 33 -12.20 -0.72 -5.14
C GLY A 33 -11.05 -0.72 -4.12
N LEU A 34 -10.01 0.06 -4.37
CA LEU A 34 -8.86 0.22 -3.47
C LEU A 34 -9.24 0.93 -2.17
N MET A 35 -10.07 1.98 -2.24
CA MET A 35 -10.63 2.66 -1.07
C MET A 35 -11.48 1.70 -0.23
N ARG A 36 -12.30 0.84 -0.85
CA ARG A 36 -13.06 -0.19 -0.11
C ARG A 36 -12.14 -1.15 0.64
N PHE A 37 -11.04 -1.59 0.00
CA PHE A 37 -10.03 -2.40 0.68
C PHE A 37 -9.43 -1.69 1.89
N TRP A 38 -8.98 -0.45 1.73
CA TRP A 38 -8.38 0.31 2.82
C TRP A 38 -9.37 0.65 3.92
N TRP A 39 -10.63 0.94 3.58
CA TRP A 39 -11.69 1.12 4.56
C TRP A 39 -11.87 -0.11 5.44
N ARG A 40 -11.94 -1.32 4.85
CA ARG A 40 -12.00 -2.57 5.63
C ARG A 40 -10.74 -2.79 6.47
N ALA A 41 -9.56 -2.52 5.91
CA ALA A 41 -8.30 -2.67 6.62
C ALA A 41 -8.21 -1.75 7.84
N ILE A 42 -8.76 -0.53 7.77
CA ILE A 42 -8.85 0.38 8.92
C ILE A 42 -9.91 -0.11 9.91
N LYS A 43 -11.13 -0.42 9.43
CA LYS A 43 -12.26 -0.84 10.28
C LYS A 43 -11.96 -2.09 11.09
N ALA A 44 -11.20 -3.02 10.51
CA ALA A 44 -10.59 -4.18 11.18
C ALA A 44 -11.55 -4.92 12.13
N SER A 45 -12.69 -5.38 11.62
CA SER A 45 -13.68 -6.18 12.35
C SER A 45 -13.68 -7.63 11.88
N ASP A 46 -13.71 -8.59 12.81
CA ASP A 46 -13.92 -10.02 12.53
C ASP A 46 -15.40 -10.37 12.29
N ASP A 47 -16.33 -9.47 12.62
CA ASP A 47 -17.73 -9.60 12.20
C ASP A 47 -17.85 -9.20 10.72
N ILE A 48 -17.68 -10.19 9.85
CA ILE A 48 -17.64 -10.00 8.39
C ILE A 48 -19.01 -9.56 7.84
N GLU A 49 -20.11 -9.98 8.45
CA GLU A 49 -21.46 -9.61 8.02
C GLU A 49 -21.75 -8.15 8.33
N ALA A 50 -21.47 -7.71 9.57
CA ALA A 50 -21.58 -6.31 9.95
C ALA A 50 -20.66 -5.41 9.12
N LEU A 51 -19.40 -5.83 8.93
CA LEU A 51 -18.43 -5.13 8.10
C LEU A 51 -18.93 -4.94 6.65
N LYS A 52 -19.47 -6.01 6.04
CA LYS A 52 -20.04 -5.97 4.69
C LYS A 52 -21.23 -5.02 4.62
N LYS A 53 -22.13 -5.07 5.61
CA LYS A 53 -23.31 -4.20 5.69
C LYS A 53 -22.92 -2.72 5.79
N GLU A 54 -21.97 -2.39 6.66
CA GLU A 54 -21.42 -1.03 6.79
C GLU A 54 -20.74 -0.55 5.50
N GLU A 55 -19.91 -1.40 4.88
CA GLU A 55 -19.23 -1.08 3.62
C GLU A 55 -20.23 -0.76 2.50
N ILE A 56 -21.28 -1.59 2.35
CA ILE A 56 -22.35 -1.40 1.35
C ILE A 56 -23.11 -0.10 1.62
N ASN A 57 -23.38 0.25 2.88
CA ASN A 57 -24.06 1.49 3.24
C ASN A 57 -23.30 2.75 2.79
N ILE A 58 -21.97 2.68 2.68
CA ILE A 58 -21.10 3.78 2.24
C ILE A 58 -20.88 3.72 0.72
N PHE A 59 -20.29 2.61 0.26
CA PHE A 59 -19.77 2.45 -1.11
C PHE A 59 -20.78 1.85 -2.09
N GLY A 60 -21.96 1.45 -1.62
CA GLY A 60 -22.95 0.72 -2.41
C GLY A 60 -22.52 -0.72 -2.68
N GLY A 61 -23.47 -1.50 -3.17
CA GLY A 61 -23.26 -2.91 -3.46
C GLY A 61 -24.57 -3.64 -3.67
N ILE A 62 -24.51 -4.95 -3.64
CA ILE A 62 -25.67 -5.84 -3.79
C ILE A 62 -25.87 -6.53 -2.44
N THR A 63 -27.09 -6.46 -1.92
CA THR A 63 -27.56 -7.33 -0.84
C THR A 63 -28.40 -8.46 -1.43
N ASP A 64 -28.74 -9.46 -0.63
CA ASP A 64 -29.53 -10.61 -1.09
C ASP A 64 -30.93 -10.20 -1.60
N THR A 65 -31.40 -9.02 -1.19
CA THR A 65 -32.74 -8.49 -1.50
C THR A 65 -32.77 -7.35 -2.51
N LYS A 66 -31.71 -6.53 -2.64
CA LYS A 66 -31.67 -5.40 -3.59
C LYS A 66 -30.27 -4.80 -3.80
N GLY A 67 -30.14 -4.03 -4.87
CA GLY A 67 -29.00 -3.13 -5.08
C GLY A 67 -29.09 -1.88 -4.19
N ILE A 68 -27.99 -1.54 -3.52
CA ILE A 68 -27.86 -0.29 -2.75
C ILE A 68 -26.93 0.65 -3.50
N LYS A 69 -27.46 1.82 -3.86
CA LYS A 69 -26.69 2.88 -4.52
C LYS A 69 -25.65 3.45 -3.56
N SER A 70 -24.44 3.68 -4.08
CA SER A 70 -23.38 4.30 -3.30
C SER A 70 -23.73 5.74 -2.89
N LYS A 71 -23.42 6.09 -1.65
CA LYS A 71 -23.52 7.45 -1.14
C LYS A 71 -22.36 8.34 -1.59
N VAL A 72 -21.29 7.72 -2.07
CA VAL A 72 -20.03 8.35 -2.49
C VAL A 72 -19.87 8.23 -4.00
N LYS A 73 -19.65 9.36 -4.66
CA LYS A 73 -19.28 9.43 -6.08
C LYS A 73 -17.80 9.78 -6.20
N ILE A 74 -17.10 9.09 -7.10
CA ILE A 74 -15.67 9.28 -7.35
C ILE A 74 -15.50 9.54 -8.85
N PHE A 75 -14.77 10.59 -9.20
CA PHE A 75 -14.56 11.01 -10.59
C PHE A 75 -13.09 11.30 -10.86
N LEU A 76 -12.70 11.15 -12.12
CA LEU A 76 -11.44 11.65 -12.66
C LEU A 76 -11.79 12.77 -13.64
N ASP A 77 -11.41 14.00 -13.31
CA ASP A 77 -11.79 15.21 -14.06
C ASP A 77 -10.74 15.49 -15.14
N SER A 78 -9.51 15.78 -14.72
CA SER A 78 -8.34 15.92 -15.60
C SER A 78 -7.66 14.57 -15.76
N LYS A 79 -7.80 13.91 -16.93
CA LYS A 79 -7.08 12.66 -17.23
C LYS A 79 -5.66 12.96 -17.74
N PRO A 80 -4.69 12.05 -17.51
CA PRO A 80 -3.34 12.18 -18.07
C PRO A 80 -3.35 12.34 -19.59
N GLY A 81 -2.52 13.26 -20.09
CA GLY A 81 -2.25 13.40 -21.52
C GLY A 81 -1.49 12.22 -22.10
N SER A 82 -1.43 12.12 -23.44
CA SER A 82 -0.66 11.08 -24.14
C SER A 82 0.82 11.07 -23.77
N ASP A 83 1.39 12.24 -23.48
CA ASP A 83 2.82 12.43 -23.24
C ASP A 83 3.28 11.84 -21.89
N SER A 84 2.32 11.65 -20.98
CA SER A 84 2.51 10.92 -19.73
C SER A 84 2.70 9.41 -19.94
N ILE A 85 2.32 8.88 -21.11
CA ILE A 85 2.47 7.46 -21.43
C ILE A 85 3.90 7.18 -21.91
N LYS A 86 4.55 6.21 -21.29
CA LYS A 86 5.88 5.71 -21.64
C LYS A 86 5.76 4.35 -22.30
N ASN A 87 6.65 4.06 -23.24
CA ASN A 87 6.59 2.82 -24.00
C ASN A 87 6.90 1.60 -23.13
N ASN A 88 7.76 1.77 -22.13
CA ASN A 88 8.15 0.72 -21.20
C ASN A 88 8.91 1.32 -20.01
N LEU A 89 9.24 0.47 -19.02
CA LEU A 89 10.00 0.89 -17.83
C LEU A 89 11.41 1.39 -18.17
N GLN A 90 12.07 0.86 -19.20
CA GLN A 90 13.44 1.27 -19.56
C GLN A 90 13.50 2.73 -19.99
N GLU A 91 12.46 3.23 -20.67
CA GLU A 91 12.38 4.65 -21.04
C GLU A 91 12.45 5.55 -19.79
N ILE A 92 11.85 5.12 -18.68
CA ILE A 92 11.85 5.87 -17.41
C ILE A 92 13.19 5.76 -16.69
N LEU A 93 13.81 4.57 -16.71
CA LEU A 93 15.07 4.31 -16.01
C LEU A 93 16.27 4.89 -16.76
N ARG A 94 16.26 4.89 -18.10
CA ARG A 94 17.34 5.41 -18.95
C ARG A 94 17.39 6.93 -19.01
N ASN A 95 16.26 7.62 -18.86
CA ASN A 95 16.26 9.09 -18.81
C ASN A 95 17.00 9.65 -17.58
N ASN A 96 17.43 8.79 -16.65
CA ASN A 96 18.31 9.15 -15.54
C ASN A 96 19.70 8.56 -15.81
N ASN A 97 20.49 9.22 -16.68
CA ASN A 97 21.79 8.75 -17.20
C ASN A 97 22.83 8.43 -16.10
N ASN A 98 22.57 8.80 -14.85
CA ASN A 98 23.48 8.61 -13.72
C ASN A 98 23.12 7.38 -12.85
N LEU A 99 22.03 6.66 -13.15
CA LEU A 99 21.61 5.53 -12.33
C LEU A 99 22.43 4.28 -12.66
N ALA A 100 23.24 3.83 -11.70
CA ALA A 100 24.06 2.62 -11.84
C ALA A 100 23.22 1.37 -12.20
N GLN A 101 23.82 0.45 -12.95
CA GLN A 101 23.12 -0.70 -13.54
C GLN A 101 22.54 -1.68 -12.49
N ASP A 102 23.18 -1.79 -11.33
CA ASP A 102 22.72 -2.56 -10.17
C ASP A 102 21.46 -1.94 -9.54
N LYS A 103 21.41 -0.60 -9.42
CA LYS A 103 20.22 0.15 -8.98
C LYS A 103 19.05 -0.08 -9.93
N ILE A 104 19.28 -0.03 -11.24
CA ILE A 104 18.28 -0.35 -12.27
C ILE A 104 17.69 -1.76 -12.05
N LYS A 105 18.54 -2.77 -11.89
CA LYS A 105 18.12 -4.17 -11.67
C LYS A 105 17.27 -4.32 -10.39
N SER A 106 17.59 -3.57 -9.34
CA SER A 106 16.82 -3.56 -8.09
C SER A 106 15.40 -3.00 -8.31
N ILE A 107 15.25 -1.93 -9.09
CA ILE A 107 13.93 -1.36 -9.44
C ILE A 107 13.15 -2.33 -10.36
N GLU A 108 13.80 -2.91 -11.35
CA GLU A 108 13.20 -3.91 -12.25
C GLU A 108 12.67 -5.12 -11.49
N TYR A 109 13.37 -5.56 -10.44
CA TYR A 109 12.90 -6.66 -9.58
C TYR A 109 11.58 -6.29 -8.88
N LEU A 110 11.52 -5.09 -8.28
CA LEU A 110 10.31 -4.56 -7.64
C LEU A 110 9.15 -4.38 -8.61
N LEU A 111 9.43 -4.06 -9.87
CA LEU A 111 8.45 -3.83 -10.92
C LEU A 111 8.50 -4.90 -12.01
N TYR A 112 8.82 -6.17 -11.67
CA TYR A 112 9.09 -7.20 -12.68
C TYR A 112 7.98 -7.34 -13.75
N SER A 113 6.73 -7.07 -13.40
CA SER A 113 5.59 -7.16 -14.33
C SER A 113 5.66 -6.12 -15.46
N ALA A 114 6.43 -5.05 -15.28
CA ALA A 114 6.73 -4.05 -16.30
C ALA A 114 7.86 -4.48 -17.25
N VAL A 115 8.61 -5.54 -16.92
CA VAL A 115 9.78 -6.02 -17.68
C VAL A 115 9.67 -7.45 -18.22
N ILE A 116 8.70 -8.27 -17.79
CA ILE A 116 8.51 -9.63 -18.35
C ILE A 116 8.28 -9.56 -19.87
N ASN A 117 9.11 -10.31 -20.61
CA ASN A 117 9.13 -10.33 -22.07
C ASN A 117 7.93 -11.07 -22.69
N LYS A 118 7.08 -10.28 -23.34
CA LYS A 118 6.41 -10.52 -24.64
C LYS A 118 5.76 -9.23 -25.13
N TYR A 119 5.48 -8.26 -24.24
CA TYR A 119 4.71 -7.05 -24.57
C TYR A 119 5.22 -5.73 -23.96
N LYS A 120 6.31 -5.71 -23.16
CA LYS A 120 6.88 -4.52 -22.46
C LYS A 120 5.85 -3.38 -22.30
N PRO A 121 4.96 -3.48 -21.31
CA PRO A 121 3.67 -2.80 -21.41
C PRO A 121 3.84 -1.28 -21.28
N LYS A 122 3.09 -0.54 -22.10
CA LYS A 122 2.99 0.92 -21.99
C LYS A 122 2.39 1.29 -20.65
N LEU A 123 2.89 2.33 -20.02
CA LEU A 123 2.52 2.68 -18.65
C LEU A 123 2.54 4.19 -18.45
N PHE A 124 1.87 4.69 -17.41
CA PHE A 124 2.01 6.11 -17.07
C PHE A 124 3.32 6.32 -16.33
N GLY A 125 4.14 7.24 -16.82
CA GLY A 125 5.42 7.60 -16.20
C GLY A 125 5.25 8.28 -14.84
N PRO A 126 6.36 8.54 -14.12
CA PRO A 126 6.35 9.47 -12.99
C PRO A 126 5.90 10.85 -13.48
N ASN A 127 5.46 11.68 -12.55
CA ASN A 127 4.94 13.03 -12.81
C ASN A 127 3.65 13.08 -13.65
N THR A 128 2.95 11.97 -13.76
CA THR A 128 1.63 11.92 -14.40
C THR A 128 0.60 12.58 -13.49
N GLN A 129 0.07 13.73 -13.91
CA GLN A 129 -0.92 14.50 -13.15
C GLN A 129 -2.36 14.10 -13.54
N PHE A 130 -3.25 14.07 -12.55
CA PHE A 130 -4.68 13.92 -12.74
C PHE A 130 -5.47 14.43 -11.53
N ASP A 131 -6.73 14.79 -11.73
CA ASP A 131 -7.61 15.25 -10.65
C ASP A 131 -8.53 14.12 -10.20
N LEU A 132 -8.54 13.83 -8.90
CA LEU A 132 -9.48 12.90 -8.27
C LEU A 132 -10.49 13.69 -7.43
N ILE A 133 -11.77 13.49 -7.74
CA ILE A 133 -12.87 14.15 -7.06
C ILE A 133 -13.72 13.14 -6.29
N ILE A 134 -13.98 13.39 -5.02
CA ILE A 134 -14.91 12.65 -4.17
C ILE A 134 -16.05 13.57 -3.76
N ASN A 135 -17.30 13.13 -4.00
CA ASN A 135 -18.50 13.87 -3.59
C ASN A 135 -19.48 12.97 -2.84
N SER A 136 -20.21 13.53 -1.87
CA SER A 136 -21.30 12.84 -1.19
C SER A 136 -22.34 13.84 -0.66
N ARG A 137 -23.60 13.40 -0.56
CA ARG A 137 -24.66 14.13 0.18
C ARG A 137 -24.76 13.69 1.64
N CYS A 138 -24.11 12.60 2.01
CA CYS A 138 -24.06 12.07 3.37
C CYS A 138 -22.68 12.33 3.96
N GLU A 139 -22.61 13.13 5.02
CA GLU A 139 -21.35 13.53 5.66
C GLU A 139 -20.56 12.33 6.15
N ASN A 140 -21.22 11.40 6.84
CA ASN A 140 -20.56 10.23 7.38
C ASN A 140 -19.91 9.37 6.28
N ALA A 141 -20.63 9.15 5.18
CA ALA A 141 -20.09 8.41 4.04
C ALA A 141 -18.92 9.17 3.37
N PHE A 142 -18.98 10.50 3.34
CA PHE A 142 -17.89 11.33 2.83
C PHE A 142 -16.63 11.19 3.69
N LYS A 143 -16.74 11.38 5.02
CA LYS A 143 -15.65 11.24 5.99
C LYS A 143 -14.96 9.88 5.86
N HIS A 144 -15.74 8.79 5.82
CA HIS A 144 -15.20 7.44 5.64
C HIS A 144 -14.47 7.27 4.30
N ALA A 145 -14.98 7.87 3.23
CA ALA A 145 -14.35 7.80 1.92
C ALA A 145 -13.02 8.57 1.87
N ILE A 146 -12.96 9.80 2.39
CA ILE A 146 -11.71 10.58 2.39
C ILE A 146 -10.66 9.97 3.32
N ALA A 147 -11.06 9.37 4.44
CA ALA A 147 -10.16 8.64 5.33
C ALA A 147 -9.57 7.40 4.63
N ALA A 148 -10.39 6.64 3.92
CA ALA A 148 -9.93 5.52 3.11
C ALA A 148 -9.04 5.96 1.93
N LEU A 149 -9.33 7.10 1.31
CA LEU A 149 -8.51 7.69 0.25
C LEU A 149 -7.13 8.11 0.81
N TRP A 150 -7.09 8.75 1.97
CA TRP A 150 -5.84 9.14 2.61
C TRP A 150 -4.94 7.91 2.82
N VAL A 151 -5.48 6.84 3.39
CA VAL A 151 -4.72 5.59 3.59
C VAL A 151 -4.30 4.97 2.25
N LEU A 152 -5.16 5.01 1.22
CA LEU A 152 -4.75 4.58 -0.12
C LEU A 152 -3.53 5.36 -0.64
N ILE A 153 -3.53 6.69 -0.50
CA ILE A 153 -2.45 7.56 -0.98
C ILE A 153 -1.17 7.34 -0.17
N PHE A 154 -1.25 7.24 1.15
CA PHE A 154 -0.08 7.27 2.02
C PHE A 154 0.41 5.90 2.51
N PHE A 155 -0.45 4.89 2.58
CA PHE A 155 -0.08 3.51 2.97
C PHE A 155 -0.16 2.52 1.81
N GLY A 156 -0.71 2.92 0.67
CA GLY A 156 -0.84 2.10 -0.52
C GLY A 156 -0.27 2.72 -1.79
N GLY A 157 -0.88 2.31 -2.91
CA GLY A 157 -0.60 2.75 -4.27
C GLY A 157 -1.67 2.21 -5.21
N VAL A 158 -1.60 2.60 -6.48
CA VAL A 158 -2.60 2.22 -7.50
C VAL A 158 -1.98 1.36 -8.60
N GLY A 159 -2.81 0.55 -9.27
CA GLY A 159 -2.37 -0.34 -10.33
C GLY A 159 -1.55 -1.54 -9.86
N SER A 160 -0.92 -2.20 -10.83
CA SER A 160 -0.10 -3.38 -10.62
C SER A 160 1.16 -3.01 -9.82
N ARG A 161 1.58 -3.93 -8.93
CA ARG A 161 2.77 -3.74 -8.08
C ARG A 161 2.68 -2.59 -7.09
N SER A 162 1.47 -2.14 -6.76
CA SER A 162 1.21 -1.16 -5.68
C SER A 162 1.73 -1.57 -4.30
N ARG A 163 1.92 -2.86 -4.04
CA ARG A 163 2.59 -3.36 -2.80
C ARG A 163 4.12 -3.42 -2.88
N ARG A 164 4.70 -3.05 -4.03
CA ARG A 164 6.14 -3.13 -4.34
C ARG A 164 6.65 -1.79 -4.91
N GLY A 165 6.08 -0.68 -4.47
CA GLY A 165 6.50 0.67 -4.88
C GLY A 165 5.93 1.17 -6.21
N GLY A 166 5.08 0.41 -6.90
CA GLY A 166 4.40 0.88 -8.12
C GLY A 166 3.23 1.82 -7.82
N GLY A 167 2.99 2.78 -8.69
CA GLY A 167 1.84 3.70 -8.63
C GLY A 167 1.64 4.41 -7.29
N ASN A 168 2.73 4.88 -6.67
CA ASN A 168 2.64 5.77 -5.52
C ASN A 168 2.30 7.19 -5.99
N LEU A 169 1.53 7.90 -5.17
CA LEU A 169 0.94 9.19 -5.52
C LEU A 169 1.43 10.27 -4.55
N TYR A 170 1.51 11.49 -5.06
CA TYR A 170 1.74 12.73 -4.35
C TYR A 170 0.52 13.63 -4.53
N VAL A 171 0.18 14.41 -3.50
CA VAL A 171 -0.91 15.39 -3.56
C VAL A 171 -0.30 16.77 -3.73
N GLU A 172 -0.60 17.42 -4.84
CA GLU A 172 -0.09 18.77 -5.15
C GLU A 172 -1.03 19.86 -4.64
N LYS A 173 -2.34 19.62 -4.75
CA LYS A 173 -3.36 20.58 -4.37
C LYS A 173 -4.55 19.88 -3.75
N VAL A 174 -5.11 20.54 -2.74
CA VAL A 174 -6.31 20.12 -2.01
C VAL A 174 -7.35 21.22 -2.13
N GLN A 175 -8.58 20.86 -2.50
CA GLN A 175 -9.72 21.78 -2.51
C GLN A 175 -10.94 21.08 -1.91
N GLY A 176 -11.62 21.73 -0.98
CA GLY A 176 -12.81 21.19 -0.30
C GLY A 176 -12.53 20.64 1.10
N GLU A 177 -13.45 19.84 1.64
CA GLU A 177 -13.42 19.46 3.06
C GLU A 177 -12.51 18.25 3.34
N THR A 178 -11.55 18.40 4.25
CA THR A 178 -10.63 17.33 4.65
C THR A 178 -10.91 16.75 6.05
N TYR A 179 -11.74 17.43 6.85
CA TYR A 179 -12.06 17.02 8.23
C TYR A 179 -10.82 16.79 9.10
N GLY A 180 -9.86 17.72 9.01
CA GLY A 180 -8.61 17.69 9.77
C GLY A 180 -7.52 16.81 9.17
N LEU A 181 -7.81 16.04 8.12
CA LEU A 181 -6.77 15.28 7.41
C LEU A 181 -5.88 16.22 6.61
N HIS A 182 -4.56 16.04 6.77
CA HIS A 182 -3.55 16.74 6.00
C HIS A 182 -3.13 15.84 4.85
N PHE A 183 -3.25 16.33 3.61
CA PHE A 183 -2.92 15.55 2.42
C PHE A 183 -1.57 15.93 1.80
N ILE A 184 -0.89 16.98 2.29
CA ILE A 184 0.41 17.39 1.77
C ILE A 184 1.41 17.29 2.92
N PRO A 185 2.36 16.33 2.90
CA PRO A 185 3.39 16.24 3.91
C PRO A 185 4.35 17.42 3.80
N GLN A 186 4.73 17.98 4.95
CA GLN A 186 5.67 19.11 5.07
C GLN A 186 6.89 18.76 5.93
N ALA A 187 7.13 17.46 6.16
CA ALA A 187 8.22 16.95 6.98
C ALA A 187 9.58 17.10 6.30
N ASN A 188 10.60 17.46 7.09
CA ASN A 188 12.00 17.62 6.66
C ASN A 188 12.88 16.43 7.07
N SER A 189 12.37 15.53 7.91
CA SER A 189 13.07 14.34 8.40
C SER A 189 12.19 13.09 8.34
N SER A 190 12.82 11.92 8.51
CA SER A 190 12.10 10.64 8.54
C SER A 190 11.15 10.54 9.74
N GLU A 191 11.56 11.12 10.87
CA GLU A 191 10.86 11.17 12.16
C GLU A 191 9.65 12.11 12.09
N GLU A 192 9.82 13.30 11.50
CA GLU A 192 8.71 14.22 11.24
C GLU A 192 7.70 13.60 10.28
N LEU A 193 8.17 12.90 9.24
CA LEU A 193 7.28 12.24 8.28
C LEU A 193 6.52 11.10 8.94
N ALA A 194 7.19 10.29 9.76
CA ALA A 194 6.54 9.23 10.52
C ALA A 194 5.52 9.78 11.53
N THR A 195 5.84 10.89 12.20
CA THR A 195 4.93 11.58 13.13
C THR A 195 3.69 12.09 12.40
N TRP A 196 3.87 12.76 11.26
CA TRP A 196 2.78 13.25 10.42
C TRP A 196 1.86 12.12 9.94
N LEU A 197 2.42 10.95 9.59
CA LEU A 197 1.63 9.76 9.23
C LEU A 197 0.80 9.24 10.42
N LYS A 198 1.38 9.20 11.63
CA LYS A 198 0.70 8.74 12.86
C LYS A 198 -0.42 9.68 13.29
N GLU A 199 -0.20 10.99 13.20
CA GLU A 199 -1.19 12.01 13.56
C GLU A 199 -2.42 11.92 12.65
N ASN A 200 -2.21 11.87 11.33
CA ASN A 200 -3.30 11.68 10.38
C ASN A 200 -4.02 10.34 10.60
N PHE A 201 -3.27 9.26 10.87
CA PHE A 201 -3.88 7.98 11.18
C PHE A 201 -4.73 8.03 12.46
N THR A 202 -4.36 8.86 13.44
CA THR A 202 -5.16 9.09 14.65
C THR A 202 -6.49 9.77 14.32
N ILE A 203 -6.50 10.76 13.43
CA ILE A 203 -7.73 11.40 12.93
C ILE A 203 -8.59 10.37 12.16
N ILE A 204 -7.98 9.55 11.31
CA ILE A 204 -8.66 8.48 10.57
C ILE A 204 -9.36 7.48 11.50
N LYS A 205 -8.70 7.08 12.59
CA LYS A 205 -9.32 6.20 13.58
C LYS A 205 -10.53 6.85 14.25
N LYS A 206 -10.46 8.15 14.57
CA LYS A 206 -11.60 8.89 15.12
C LYS A 206 -12.77 8.93 14.13
N ILE A 207 -12.49 9.08 12.83
CA ILE A 207 -13.50 9.08 11.77
C ILE A 207 -14.14 7.70 11.56
N ILE A 208 -13.33 6.66 11.37
CA ILE A 208 -13.83 5.33 10.96
C ILE A 208 -14.36 4.52 12.16
N SER A 209 -13.90 4.85 13.37
CA SER A 209 -14.23 4.15 14.62
C SER A 209 -14.01 2.64 14.47
N PRO A 210 -12.74 2.20 14.36
CA PRO A 210 -12.42 0.81 14.08
C PRO A 210 -12.80 -0.09 15.28
N SER A 211 -12.97 -1.39 15.04
CA SER A 211 -13.43 -2.32 16.07
C SER A 211 -12.47 -2.34 17.27
N HIS A 212 -12.99 -2.23 18.50
CA HIS A 212 -12.16 -2.34 19.71
C HIS A 212 -11.60 -3.75 19.96
N LYS A 213 -12.14 -4.77 19.28
CA LYS A 213 -11.63 -6.14 19.35
C LYS A 213 -10.45 -6.32 18.39
N SER A 214 -9.44 -7.08 18.81
CA SER A 214 -8.34 -7.50 17.94
C SER A 214 -8.89 -8.24 16.73
N CYS A 215 -8.52 -7.81 15.53
CA CYS A 215 -8.87 -8.51 14.28
C CYS A 215 -7.62 -9.18 13.70
N THR A 216 -7.69 -10.50 13.55
CA THR A 216 -6.60 -11.29 12.96
C THR A 216 -7.02 -12.04 11.71
N SER A 217 -8.30 -12.05 11.34
CA SER A 217 -8.80 -12.94 10.27
C SER A 217 -8.37 -12.56 8.85
N TYR A 218 -7.92 -11.32 8.61
CA TYR A 218 -7.49 -10.83 7.30
C TYR A 218 -6.51 -9.67 7.40
N SER A 219 -5.86 -9.32 6.28
CA SER A 219 -4.94 -8.17 6.22
C SER A 219 -5.61 -6.85 6.61
N ASN A 220 -5.18 -6.28 7.73
CA ASN A 220 -5.75 -5.07 8.34
C ASN A 220 -4.67 -4.17 8.97
N LEU A 221 -5.10 -3.04 9.56
CA LEU A 221 -4.24 -2.02 10.18
C LEU A 221 -4.26 -2.00 11.72
N ASN A 222 -4.96 -2.93 12.38
CA ASN A 222 -5.19 -2.91 13.83
C ASN A 222 -3.88 -2.88 14.66
N PHE A 223 -2.92 -3.75 14.33
CA PHE A 223 -1.59 -3.75 14.99
C PHE A 223 -0.46 -3.54 13.99
N SER A 224 -0.75 -2.83 12.90
CA SER A 224 0.22 -2.62 11.84
C SER A 224 1.36 -1.71 12.28
N ARG A 225 2.53 -1.97 11.70
CA ARG A 225 3.75 -1.22 11.94
C ARG A 225 4.38 -0.81 10.63
N PHE A 226 5.10 0.30 10.65
CA PHE A 226 5.80 0.81 9.49
C PHE A 226 7.21 1.27 9.86
N ILE A 227 8.10 1.25 8.88
CA ILE A 227 9.45 1.81 8.94
C ILE A 227 9.53 2.83 7.81
N VAL A 228 10.06 4.01 8.09
CA VAL A 228 10.46 5.02 7.10
C VAL A 228 11.98 5.02 7.03
N SER A 229 12.54 5.15 5.84
CA SER A 229 13.99 5.28 5.67
C SER A 229 14.51 6.50 6.44
N SER A 230 15.56 6.32 7.24
CA SER A 230 16.29 7.40 7.90
C SER A 230 16.93 8.32 6.85
N ASN A 231 17.52 7.71 5.82
CA ASN A 231 18.04 8.41 4.66
C ASN A 231 16.89 8.96 3.79
N ASN A 232 17.10 10.18 3.28
CA ASN A 232 16.31 10.77 2.23
C ASN A 232 17.07 10.72 0.90
N PHE A 233 16.33 10.75 -0.20
CA PHE A 233 16.87 10.61 -1.55
C PHE A 233 16.41 11.78 -2.44
N ASP A 234 17.22 12.11 -3.45
CA ASP A 234 16.93 13.20 -4.39
C ASP A 234 15.96 12.78 -5.50
N SER A 235 15.78 11.47 -5.68
CA SER A 235 14.87 10.93 -6.67
C SER A 235 14.11 9.70 -6.15
N PHE A 236 12.92 9.46 -6.72
CA PHE A 236 12.17 8.24 -6.41
C PHE A 236 12.94 6.98 -6.85
N GLN A 237 13.77 7.07 -7.91
CA GLN A 237 14.56 5.96 -8.42
C GLN A 237 15.58 5.51 -7.38
N GLU A 238 16.28 6.44 -6.72
CA GLU A 238 17.24 6.12 -5.67
C GLU A 238 16.56 5.49 -4.45
N ALA A 239 15.45 6.07 -3.99
CA ALA A 239 14.66 5.50 -2.89
C ALA A 239 14.15 4.08 -3.23
N MET A 240 13.65 3.87 -4.46
CA MET A 240 13.24 2.54 -4.93
C MET A 240 14.41 1.57 -5.08
N ALA A 241 15.56 2.04 -5.53
CA ALA A 241 16.74 1.22 -5.72
C ALA A 241 17.28 0.70 -4.38
N ASP A 242 17.30 1.55 -3.34
CA ASP A 242 17.74 1.17 -1.99
C ASP A 242 16.87 0.05 -1.40
N ILE A 243 15.56 0.29 -1.26
CA ILE A 243 14.64 -0.72 -0.73
C ILE A 243 14.52 -1.94 -1.66
N GLY A 244 14.68 -1.72 -2.97
CA GLY A 244 14.67 -2.75 -3.99
C GLY A 244 15.87 -3.69 -3.89
N ALA A 245 17.06 -3.16 -3.60
CA ALA A 245 18.26 -3.96 -3.38
C ALA A 245 18.08 -4.86 -2.16
N ARG A 246 17.72 -4.26 -1.02
CA ARG A 246 17.43 -4.99 0.24
C ARG A 246 16.41 -6.11 0.03
N TYR A 247 15.30 -5.81 -0.66
CA TYR A 247 14.26 -6.80 -0.93
C TYR A 247 14.72 -7.89 -1.91
N LYS A 248 15.42 -7.52 -2.99
CA LYS A 248 15.94 -8.45 -4.00
C LYS A 248 16.94 -9.42 -3.38
N ASP A 249 17.89 -8.91 -2.60
CA ASP A 249 18.96 -9.71 -2.00
C ASP A 249 18.38 -10.69 -0.97
N PHE A 250 17.49 -10.21 -0.10
CA PHE A 250 16.75 -11.07 0.82
C PHE A 250 16.00 -12.20 0.10
N ARG A 251 15.30 -11.86 -0.99
CA ARG A 251 14.55 -12.85 -1.79
C ARG A 251 15.47 -13.83 -2.50
N PHE A 252 16.67 -13.43 -2.89
CA PHE A 252 17.66 -14.29 -3.52
C PHE A 252 18.27 -15.28 -2.54
N GLU A 253 18.62 -14.82 -1.32
CA GLU A 253 19.11 -15.67 -0.23
C GLU A 253 18.09 -16.73 0.19
N HIS A 254 16.81 -16.37 0.23
CA HIS A 254 15.72 -17.24 0.70
C HIS A 254 14.96 -17.94 -0.44
N LYS A 255 15.50 -17.94 -1.67
CA LYS A 255 14.83 -18.46 -2.89
C LYS A 255 14.57 -19.96 -2.87
N ASN A 256 15.18 -20.73 -1.97
CA ASN A 256 14.98 -22.18 -1.85
C ASN A 256 13.97 -22.55 -0.76
N SER A 257 13.36 -21.58 -0.08
CA SER A 257 12.42 -21.83 1.00
C SER A 257 10.96 -21.65 0.57
N ILE A 258 10.11 -22.63 0.90
CA ILE A 258 8.64 -22.58 0.74
C ILE A 258 8.07 -21.37 1.49
N SER A 259 8.67 -21.00 2.63
CA SER A 259 8.24 -19.85 3.43
C SER A 259 8.47 -18.51 2.74
N SER A 260 9.17 -18.46 1.60
CA SER A 260 9.22 -17.26 0.75
C SER A 260 7.84 -16.88 0.18
N GLY A 261 6.90 -17.84 0.13
CA GLY A 261 5.49 -17.62 -0.19
C GLY A 261 4.78 -16.62 0.72
N ASN A 262 5.27 -16.42 1.95
CA ASN A 262 4.72 -15.48 2.93
C ASN A 262 4.95 -14.00 2.54
N LEU A 263 5.84 -13.74 1.58
CA LEU A 263 6.00 -12.43 0.94
C LEU A 263 5.07 -12.25 -0.28
N GLY A 264 3.99 -13.02 -0.34
CA GLY A 264 2.95 -12.97 -1.36
C GLY A 264 3.05 -14.07 -2.40
N LEU A 265 1.89 -14.56 -2.83
CA LEU A 265 1.74 -15.63 -3.81
C LEU A 265 1.31 -15.09 -5.19
N PRO A 266 1.68 -15.78 -6.29
CA PRO A 266 2.53 -16.97 -6.32
C PRO A 266 4.02 -16.63 -6.26
N VAL A 267 4.83 -17.51 -5.65
CA VAL A 267 6.28 -17.51 -5.80
C VAL A 267 6.66 -18.61 -6.78
N VAL A 268 7.38 -18.26 -7.84
CA VAL A 268 7.88 -19.22 -8.82
C VAL A 268 9.29 -19.61 -8.43
N HIS A 269 9.52 -20.91 -8.21
CA HIS A 269 10.84 -21.47 -7.93
C HIS A 269 11.34 -22.30 -9.12
N GLY A 270 12.59 -22.04 -9.53
CA GLY A 270 13.33 -22.83 -10.51
C GLY A 270 13.12 -22.43 -11.98
N ILE A 271 14.23 -22.04 -12.63
CA ILE A 271 14.46 -22.20 -14.08
C ILE A 271 15.64 -23.15 -14.21
N ARG A 272 15.42 -24.44 -13.96
CA ARG A 272 16.31 -25.49 -14.46
C ARG A 272 15.45 -26.73 -14.66
N ILE A 273 15.27 -27.09 -15.94
CA ILE A 273 14.64 -28.32 -16.44
C ILE A 273 13.09 -28.36 -16.28
N LYS A 274 12.39 -27.83 -17.30
CA LYS A 274 11.02 -28.15 -17.77
C LYS A 274 9.81 -28.24 -16.79
N LYS A 275 9.93 -28.02 -15.49
CA LYS A 275 8.78 -27.88 -14.57
C LYS A 275 8.83 -26.58 -13.77
N ILE A 276 7.98 -25.62 -14.13
CA ILE A 276 7.70 -24.43 -13.32
C ILE A 276 6.97 -24.91 -12.06
N SER A 277 7.63 -24.84 -10.92
CA SER A 277 7.02 -25.17 -9.63
C SER A 277 6.62 -23.87 -8.92
N LYS A 278 5.35 -23.75 -8.54
CA LYS A 278 4.78 -22.58 -7.87
C LYS A 278 4.47 -22.94 -6.43
N VAL A 279 4.71 -22.01 -5.50
CA VAL A 279 4.11 -22.09 -4.17
C VAL A 279 2.65 -21.64 -4.28
N ILE A 280 1.74 -22.47 -3.81
CA ILE A 280 0.30 -22.20 -3.72
C ILE A 280 -0.18 -22.38 -2.28
N GLY A 281 -1.35 -21.85 -1.96
CA GLY A 281 -2.05 -22.18 -0.73
C GLY A 281 -3.04 -23.32 -0.94
N LYS A 282 -3.22 -24.18 0.06
CA LYS A 282 -4.20 -25.28 0.04
C LYS A 282 -4.94 -25.36 1.37
N LYS A 283 -6.26 -25.53 1.34
CA LYS A 283 -7.12 -25.76 2.51
C LYS A 283 -8.07 -26.91 2.21
N GLY A 284 -7.85 -28.08 2.81
CA GLY A 284 -8.51 -29.31 2.37
C GLY A 284 -8.17 -29.58 0.89
N ASP A 285 -9.18 -29.79 0.06
CA ASP A 285 -9.01 -29.98 -1.39
C ASP A 285 -9.01 -28.68 -2.20
N ILE A 286 -9.20 -27.53 -1.54
CA ILE A 286 -9.26 -26.23 -2.22
C ILE A 286 -7.86 -25.63 -2.33
N GLU A 287 -7.39 -25.48 -3.56
CA GLU A 287 -6.16 -24.77 -3.89
C GLU A 287 -6.42 -23.31 -4.26
N PHE A 288 -5.54 -22.41 -3.82
CA PHE A 288 -5.57 -21.00 -4.19
C PHE A 288 -4.18 -20.46 -4.50
N CYS A 289 -4.06 -19.82 -5.67
CA CYS A 289 -2.78 -19.38 -6.23
C CYS A 289 -2.44 -17.91 -5.95
N ARG A 290 -3.30 -17.18 -5.22
CA ARG A 290 -3.17 -15.72 -5.04
C ARG A 290 -3.45 -15.33 -3.61
N ARG A 291 -2.43 -14.79 -2.96
CA ARG A 291 -2.51 -14.11 -1.66
C ARG A 291 -1.56 -12.94 -1.70
N ALA A 292 -2.11 -11.73 -1.60
CA ALA A 292 -1.29 -10.54 -1.67
C ALA A 292 -0.41 -10.40 -0.42
N SER A 293 0.81 -9.87 -0.58
CA SER A 293 1.80 -9.79 0.49
C SER A 293 1.34 -8.90 1.66
N PRO A 294 1.56 -9.30 2.93
CA PRO A 294 1.31 -8.44 4.09
C PRO A 294 2.30 -7.26 4.15
N LEU A 295 3.41 -7.33 3.41
CA LEU A 295 4.39 -6.27 3.29
C LEU A 295 4.06 -5.37 2.09
N ILE A 296 3.99 -4.07 2.33
CA ILE A 296 3.84 -3.03 1.33
C ILE A 296 5.11 -2.19 1.34
N LEU A 297 5.76 -2.09 0.19
CA LEU A 297 6.84 -1.12 -0.04
C LEU A 297 6.26 0.09 -0.77
N LYS A 298 6.62 1.28 -0.31
CA LYS A 298 6.09 2.54 -0.80
C LYS A 298 7.18 3.58 -0.91
N ILE A 299 7.05 4.48 -1.89
CA ILE A 299 7.79 5.73 -1.94
C ILE A 299 6.88 6.89 -1.52
N LEU A 300 7.40 7.71 -0.62
CA LEU A 300 6.82 8.95 -0.14
C LEU A 300 7.66 10.12 -0.66
N ASN A 301 7.01 11.27 -0.83
CA ASN A 301 7.68 12.52 -1.18
C ASN A 301 7.23 13.59 -0.17
N SER A 302 8.19 14.33 0.38
CA SER A 302 7.97 15.45 1.29
C SER A 302 9.07 16.48 1.05
N GLN A 303 8.70 17.75 0.89
CA GLN A 303 9.65 18.86 0.65
C GLN A 303 10.67 18.59 -0.47
N GLY A 304 10.23 17.96 -1.57
CA GLY A 304 11.11 17.62 -2.70
C GLY A 304 12.03 16.41 -2.48
N LYS A 305 12.14 15.90 -1.26
CA LYS A 305 12.90 14.69 -0.93
C LYS A 305 12.03 13.45 -0.96
N TYR A 306 12.67 12.30 -1.20
CA TYR A 306 12.00 11.00 -1.29
C TYR A 306 12.43 10.09 -0.15
N TYR A 307 11.49 9.29 0.34
CA TYR A 307 11.71 8.29 1.38
C TYR A 307 11.05 7.00 0.92
N TRP A 308 11.66 5.85 1.24
CA TRP A 308 10.91 4.60 1.17
C TRP A 308 10.25 4.32 2.53
N MET A 309 9.09 3.68 2.48
CA MET A 309 8.39 3.18 3.66
C MET A 309 8.06 1.70 3.43
N ALA A 310 8.34 0.88 4.45
CA ALA A 310 7.86 -0.48 4.54
C ALA A 310 6.72 -0.54 5.55
N LEU A 311 5.53 -0.93 5.11
CA LEU A 311 4.36 -1.16 5.96
C LEU A 311 4.09 -2.66 6.07
N ARG A 312 3.92 -3.14 7.31
CA ARG A 312 3.49 -4.51 7.59
C ARG A 312 2.06 -4.51 8.08
N LEU A 313 1.18 -5.04 7.25
CA LEU A 313 -0.21 -5.34 7.58
C LEU A 313 -0.27 -6.51 8.57
N THR A 314 -1.29 -6.50 9.42
CA THR A 314 -1.56 -7.56 10.40
C THR A 314 -2.66 -8.51 9.95
N GLY A 315 -2.74 -9.66 10.61
CA GLY A 315 -3.72 -10.72 10.33
C GLY A 315 -3.09 -11.94 9.66
N GLU A 316 -3.77 -13.08 9.79
CA GLU A 316 -3.32 -14.37 9.30
C GLU A 316 -3.00 -14.31 7.80
N PHE A 317 -1.82 -14.81 7.44
CA PHE A 317 -1.40 -14.83 6.04
C PHE A 317 -2.29 -15.78 5.22
N LEU A 318 -2.59 -16.97 5.74
CA LEU A 318 -3.56 -17.88 5.14
C LEU A 318 -4.73 -18.13 6.10
N PRO A 319 -5.91 -18.50 5.60
CA PRO A 319 -7.02 -18.88 6.47
C PRO A 319 -6.65 -20.03 7.42
N LYS A 320 -7.19 -20.04 8.64
CA LYS A 320 -7.05 -21.16 9.57
C LYS A 320 -7.24 -22.53 8.90
N GLY A 321 -6.25 -23.41 9.10
CA GLY A 321 -6.18 -24.77 8.53
C GLY A 321 -5.56 -24.84 7.13
N ALA A 322 -5.18 -23.71 6.51
CA ALA A 322 -4.51 -23.71 5.22
C ALA A 322 -2.99 -23.86 5.36
N GLN A 323 -2.36 -24.43 4.33
CA GLN A 323 -0.92 -24.66 4.23
C GLN A 323 -0.36 -24.11 2.91
N LEU A 324 0.93 -23.84 2.89
CA LEU A 324 1.68 -23.62 1.65
C LEU A 324 2.12 -24.97 1.08
N VAL A 325 2.00 -25.11 -0.24
CA VAL A 325 2.36 -26.32 -0.96
C VAL A 325 3.36 -25.99 -2.06
N TRP A 326 4.44 -26.77 -2.15
CA TRP A 326 5.43 -26.70 -3.22
C TRP A 326 5.86 -28.11 -3.64
N GLY A 327 5.38 -28.57 -4.80
CA GLY A 327 5.54 -29.98 -5.19
C GLY A 327 4.82 -30.89 -4.17
N ASN A 328 5.55 -31.85 -3.59
CA ASN A 328 5.03 -32.73 -2.54
C ASN A 328 5.29 -32.18 -1.11
N ASN A 329 5.89 -31.00 -0.99
CA ASN A 329 6.25 -30.42 0.29
C ASN A 329 5.15 -29.50 0.80
N TYR A 330 4.85 -29.64 2.10
CA TYR A 330 3.85 -28.86 2.81
C TYR A 330 4.54 -28.05 3.91
N SER A 331 4.10 -26.81 4.09
CA SER A 331 4.60 -25.95 5.16
C SER A 331 3.48 -25.10 5.72
N LYS A 332 3.43 -24.93 7.04
CA LYS A 332 2.56 -23.91 7.63
C LYS A 332 3.09 -22.52 7.26
N PRO A 333 2.23 -21.53 7.05
CA PRO A 333 2.66 -20.14 6.96
C PRO A 333 3.48 -19.78 8.20
N SER A 334 4.64 -19.17 8.00
CA SER A 334 5.54 -18.73 9.06
C SER A 334 5.88 -17.27 8.82
N GLU A 335 5.77 -16.46 9.88
CA GLU A 335 6.17 -15.05 9.81
C GLU A 335 7.69 -14.88 9.78
N GLU A 336 8.47 -15.94 10.00
CA GLU A 336 9.92 -15.89 10.17
C GLU A 336 10.66 -15.14 9.05
N ASN A 337 10.37 -15.43 7.77
CA ASN A 337 11.01 -14.71 6.67
C ASN A 337 10.58 -13.23 6.61
N LEU A 338 9.34 -12.95 6.96
CA LEU A 338 8.86 -11.57 7.03
C LEU A 338 9.52 -10.84 8.20
N ASP A 339 9.72 -11.50 9.34
CA ASP A 339 10.44 -10.97 10.51
C ASP A 339 11.92 -10.75 10.21
N LYS A 340 12.59 -11.70 9.57
CA LYS A 340 13.99 -11.57 9.15
C LYS A 340 14.18 -10.39 8.22
N PHE A 341 13.34 -10.27 7.17
CA PHE A 341 13.39 -9.12 6.27
C PHE A 341 13.05 -7.82 7.01
N TRP A 342 12.02 -7.82 7.87
CA TRP A 342 11.63 -6.64 8.63
C TRP A 342 12.75 -6.14 9.54
N ASN A 343 13.44 -7.05 10.23
CA ASN A 343 14.55 -6.73 11.10
C ASN A 343 15.79 -6.27 10.32
N SER A 344 16.02 -6.80 9.10
CA SER A 344 17.11 -6.31 8.25
C SER A 344 16.87 -4.87 7.75
N LEU A 345 15.61 -4.41 7.70
CA LEU A 345 15.31 -3.01 7.38
C LEU A 345 15.66 -2.05 8.51
N LYS A 346 15.73 -2.49 9.77
CA LYS A 346 16.03 -1.61 10.91
C LYS A 346 17.49 -1.13 10.91
N LYS A 347 18.39 -1.92 10.33
CA LYS A 347 19.81 -1.62 10.27
C LYS A 347 20.16 -0.87 8.98
N THR A 348 20.90 0.22 9.11
CA THR A 348 21.61 0.86 8.00
C THR A 348 23.00 0.23 7.83
N ASN A 349 23.62 0.42 6.67
CA ASN A 349 25.03 0.07 6.49
C ASN A 349 25.86 1.29 6.95
N ASP A 350 26.91 1.08 7.74
CA ASP A 350 27.94 2.02 8.25
C ASP A 350 27.61 3.53 8.33
N ASN A 351 27.76 4.10 9.55
CA ASN A 351 27.68 5.54 9.91
C ASN A 351 26.32 6.25 9.75
N ASP A 352 25.32 5.64 9.12
CA ASP A 352 23.97 6.21 9.02
C ASP A 352 23.10 5.88 10.24
N ALA A 353 22.16 6.75 10.60
CA ALA A 353 21.19 6.47 11.67
C ALA A 353 20.29 5.28 11.33
N ASP A 354 20.07 4.39 12.31
CA ASP A 354 19.18 3.23 12.18
C ASP A 354 17.75 3.63 11.79
N ASN A 355 17.07 2.77 11.04
CA ASN A 355 15.68 3.00 10.67
C ASN A 355 14.75 2.68 11.85
N LEU A 356 13.97 3.66 12.30
CA LEU A 356 13.04 3.50 13.40
C LEU A 356 11.75 2.79 12.98
N GLU A 357 11.27 1.89 13.85
CA GLU A 357 9.95 1.25 13.71
C GLU A 357 8.88 2.07 14.43
N TYR A 358 7.79 2.32 13.73
CA TYR A 358 6.63 3.03 14.23
C TYR A 358 5.42 2.10 14.26
N LYS A 359 4.65 2.15 15.34
CA LYS A 359 3.39 1.41 15.48
C LYS A 359 2.21 2.31 15.16
N LEU A 360 1.24 1.78 14.42
CA LEU A 360 -0.09 2.35 14.29
C LEU A 360 -0.89 1.87 15.51
N GLU A 361 -0.65 2.49 16.67
CA GLU A 361 -1.18 1.98 17.94
C GLU A 361 -2.71 1.93 18.00
N TYR A 362 -3.24 0.87 18.57
CA TYR A 362 -4.52 0.84 19.26
C TYR A 362 -4.27 1.23 20.71
N THR A 363 -4.67 2.44 21.11
CA THR A 363 -4.83 2.71 22.54
C THR A 363 -6.15 2.04 22.93
N LEU A 364 -6.04 0.85 23.54
CA LEU A 364 -7.19 0.09 24.05
C LEU A 364 -7.83 0.73 25.29
N ASP A 365 -7.36 1.89 25.74
CA ASP A 365 -7.76 2.48 27.01
C ASP A 365 -8.37 3.88 26.84
N PRO A 366 -9.70 4.03 27.01
CA PRO A 366 -10.36 5.33 27.08
C PRO A 366 -9.79 6.25 28.17
N ASN A 367 -9.11 5.69 29.18
CA ASN A 367 -8.56 6.44 30.32
C ASN A 367 -7.17 7.04 30.09
N LEU A 368 -6.53 6.77 28.94
CA LEU A 368 -5.22 7.33 28.61
C LEU A 368 -5.32 8.71 27.94
N GLU A 369 -6.39 9.01 27.19
CA GLU A 369 -6.65 10.37 26.69
C GLU A 369 -7.03 11.33 27.83
N SER A 370 -7.78 10.88 28.85
CA SER A 370 -8.12 11.71 30.02
C SER A 370 -6.91 12.00 30.91
N LYS A 371 -5.96 11.07 31.06
CA LYS A 371 -4.72 11.30 31.84
C LYS A 371 -3.74 12.26 31.16
N LYS A 372 -3.72 12.37 29.83
CA LYS A 372 -2.91 13.38 29.12
C LYS A 372 -3.47 14.79 29.30
N VAL A 373 -4.79 14.96 29.20
CA VAL A 373 -5.46 16.26 29.40
C VAL A 373 -5.34 16.74 30.86
N ILE A 374 -5.36 15.82 31.82
CA ILE A 374 -5.19 16.17 33.24
C ILE A 374 -3.73 16.57 33.56
N LYS A 375 -2.72 15.98 32.90
CA LYS A 375 -1.32 16.39 33.10
C LYS A 375 -0.99 17.76 32.49
N GLU A 376 -1.56 18.11 31.34
CA GLU A 376 -1.36 19.42 30.71
C GLU A 376 -2.05 20.56 31.47
N LYS A 377 -3.15 20.29 32.19
CA LYS A 377 -3.79 21.28 33.08
C LYS A 377 -3.11 21.42 34.46
N ALA A 378 -2.23 20.49 34.83
CA ALA A 378 -1.50 20.55 36.09
C ALA A 378 -0.12 21.23 35.96
N GLN A 379 0.25 21.69 34.77
CA GLN A 379 1.51 22.39 34.48
C GLN A 379 1.33 23.83 33.97
N ASN A 380 0.12 24.39 34.06
CA ASN A 380 -0.15 25.82 33.81
C ASN A 380 -0.62 26.51 35.09
#